data_AF-A0A2D9SLR7-F1
#
_entry.id   AF-A0A2D9SLR7-F1
#
_cell.length_a   1.000
_cell.length_b   1.000
_cell.length_c   1.000
_cell.angle_alpha   90.00
_cell.angle_beta   90.00
_cell.angle_gamma   90.00
#
_symmetry.space_group_name_H-M   'P 1'
#
loop_
_entity.id
_entity.type
_entity.pdbx_description
1 polymer ?
#
loop_
_entity_poly.entity_id
_entity_poly.type
_entity_poly.pdbx_seq_one_letter_code
_entity_poly.pdbx_strand_id
1 'polypeptide(L)'
;MTTYPGCSRGSSHHPTGCIPRKQPLPRGHRLRLLFISVWVLITVTACGPSADPSARLAPPANERPNVLLILVDDLGWSDLGAFGGEISTPNLDELAFAGLRLTDFNTAPTCSPTRAMLLSGVDNHLSGLGNMAEELGPNQKGKPGYEGFLNDRVVSVARLLSDAGYRTMMAGKWHLGHSVELGPESRGFKDTFVLPGGGNHFNDNRAIYIGG
;
A
#
# COMPACT_ATOMS: atom_id res chain seq x y z
N MET A 1 -29.59 -24.37 39.33
CA MET A 1 -29.58 -24.80 40.74
C MET A 1 -28.28 -24.31 41.37
N THR A 2 -28.31 -23.12 41.94
CA THR A 2 -27.34 -22.60 42.93
C THR A 2 -27.97 -21.34 43.52
N THR A 3 -28.39 -21.47 44.77
CA THR A 3 -29.29 -20.58 45.51
C THR A 3 -28.51 -19.70 46.48
N TYR A 4 -28.79 -18.40 46.49
CA TYR A 4 -28.39 -17.50 47.58
C TYR A 4 -29.38 -17.65 48.76
N PRO A 5 -28.89 -17.76 50.02
CA PRO A 5 -29.75 -17.89 51.19
C PRO A 5 -30.04 -16.52 51.83
N GLY A 6 -31.26 -16.39 52.37
CA GLY A 6 -31.52 -15.52 53.52
C GLY A 6 -32.37 -14.28 53.23
N CYS A 7 -33.69 -14.41 53.28
CA CYS A 7 -34.49 -13.70 54.28
C CYS A 7 -35.95 -14.23 54.27
N SER A 8 -36.40 -14.69 55.44
CA SER A 8 -37.71 -15.28 55.71
C SER A 8 -38.82 -14.23 55.82
N ARG A 9 -40.04 -14.62 55.44
CA ARG A 9 -41.29 -13.87 55.66
C ARG A 9 -41.63 -13.77 57.16
N GLY A 10 -42.03 -12.59 57.61
CA GLY A 10 -42.85 -12.32 58.79
C GLY A 10 -43.63 -11.02 58.52
N SER A 11 -44.92 -11.09 58.19
CA SER A 11 -46.09 -10.91 59.06
C SER A 11 -46.14 -9.59 59.84
N SER A 12 -47.12 -8.76 59.43
CA SER A 12 -48.01 -7.92 60.25
C SER A 12 -47.44 -6.87 61.23
N HIS A 13 -48.11 -5.72 61.18
CA HIS A 13 -48.18 -4.63 62.15
C HIS A 13 -47.26 -3.42 61.92
N HIS A 14 -47.93 -2.27 61.71
CA HIS A 14 -47.39 -0.93 61.90
C HIS A 14 -46.60 -0.82 63.20
N PRO A 15 -45.54 0.00 63.20
CA PRO A 15 -45.45 1.00 64.25
C PRO A 15 -45.00 2.38 63.78
N THR A 16 -45.59 3.35 64.45
CA THR A 16 -45.19 4.73 64.68
C THR A 16 -43.71 4.92 65.03
N GLY A 17 -43.11 5.96 64.46
CA GLY A 17 -42.26 6.95 65.16
C GLY A 17 -40.85 6.54 65.58
N CYS A 18 -39.85 7.12 64.91
CA CYS A 18 -38.59 7.56 65.54
C CYS A 18 -37.99 8.71 64.71
N ILE A 19 -37.88 9.90 65.31
CA ILE A 19 -37.24 11.09 64.74
C ILE A 19 -35.73 10.98 64.98
N PRO A 20 -34.86 10.97 63.95
CA PRO A 20 -33.42 11.02 64.17
C PRO A 20 -32.95 12.46 64.44
N ARG A 21 -32.30 12.63 65.61
CA ARG A 21 -31.58 13.84 66.04
C ARG A 21 -30.44 14.14 65.04
N LYS A 22 -30.37 15.37 64.54
CA LYS A 22 -29.22 15.86 63.74
C LYS A 22 -27.95 15.86 64.60
N GLN A 23 -26.92 15.13 64.17
CA GLN A 23 -25.56 15.26 64.72
C GLN A 23 -24.86 16.48 64.08
N PRO A 24 -24.07 17.26 64.84
CA PRO A 24 -23.29 18.36 64.29
C PRO A 24 -22.02 17.85 63.60
N LEU A 25 -21.74 18.41 62.42
CA LEU A 25 -20.56 18.10 61.59
C LEU A 25 -19.25 18.57 62.26
N PRO A 26 -18.15 17.79 62.18
CA PRO A 26 -16.86 18.17 62.73
C PRO A 26 -16.16 19.24 61.87
N ARG A 27 -15.66 20.28 62.54
CA ARG A 27 -14.82 21.34 61.97
C ARG A 27 -13.42 20.79 61.69
N GLY A 28 -13.10 20.50 60.42
CA GLY A 28 -11.76 20.06 60.04
C GLY A 28 -11.52 19.87 58.55
N HIS A 29 -12.01 20.78 57.69
CA HIS A 29 -11.89 20.68 56.23
C HIS A 29 -11.19 21.89 55.60
N ARG A 30 -10.07 22.33 56.17
CA ARG A 30 -9.28 23.40 55.55
C ARG A 30 -7.87 23.01 55.09
N LEU A 31 -7.40 21.78 55.37
CA LEU A 31 -6.05 21.37 54.99
C LEU A 31 -5.98 20.21 53.98
N ARG A 32 -7.10 19.59 53.60
CA ARG A 32 -7.13 18.51 52.58
C ARG A 32 -7.36 18.98 51.15
N LEU A 33 -7.75 20.25 50.94
CA LEU A 33 -8.05 20.81 49.61
C LEU A 33 -6.81 21.36 48.86
N LEU A 34 -5.71 21.61 49.57
CA LEU A 34 -4.47 22.14 48.98
C LEU A 34 -3.58 21.07 48.33
N PHE A 35 -3.73 19.78 48.67
CA PHE A 35 -2.92 18.71 48.09
C PHE A 35 -3.49 18.15 46.77
N ILE A 36 -4.81 18.26 46.54
CA ILE A 36 -5.46 17.77 45.31
C ILE A 36 -5.22 18.75 44.15
N SER A 37 -5.12 20.06 44.44
CA SER A 37 -4.90 21.11 43.43
C SER A 37 -3.48 21.10 42.84
N VAL A 38 -2.46 20.68 43.61
CA VAL A 38 -1.07 20.61 43.13
C VAL A 38 -0.83 19.38 42.23
N TRP A 39 -1.53 18.26 42.45
CA TRP A 39 -1.41 17.07 41.60
C TRP A 39 -2.18 17.17 40.27
N VAL A 40 -3.28 17.91 40.22
CA VAL A 40 -4.00 18.20 38.97
C VAL A 40 -3.21 19.17 38.07
N LEU A 41 -2.36 20.02 38.64
CA LEU A 41 -1.54 20.94 37.86
C LEU A 41 -0.31 20.26 37.22
N ILE A 42 0.22 19.19 37.83
CA ILE A 42 1.41 18.48 37.32
C ILE A 42 1.08 17.57 36.13
N THR A 43 -0.14 17.04 36.01
CA THR A 43 -0.54 16.17 34.90
C THR A 43 -0.94 16.92 33.62
N VAL A 44 -1.23 18.22 33.69
CA VAL A 44 -1.62 19.01 32.50
C VAL A 44 -0.41 19.49 31.69
N THR A 45 0.79 19.56 32.28
CA THR A 45 2.03 19.99 31.58
C THR A 45 2.76 18.91 30.78
N ALA A 46 2.26 17.66 30.74
CA ALA A 46 2.91 16.57 29.99
C ALA A 46 2.37 16.37 28.56
N CYS A 47 1.38 17.15 28.12
CA CYS A 47 0.95 17.20 26.72
C CYS A 47 1.61 18.37 25.99
N GLY A 48 2.93 18.32 25.86
CA GLY A 48 3.59 19.04 24.77
C GLY A 48 3.25 18.33 23.45
N PRO A 49 3.14 19.05 22.32
CA PRO A 49 2.91 18.41 21.03
C PRO A 49 4.04 17.42 20.78
N SER A 50 3.74 16.13 20.89
CA SER A 50 4.56 15.06 20.35
C SER A 50 4.72 15.37 18.87
N ALA A 51 5.91 15.83 18.48
CA ALA A 51 6.25 16.01 17.08
C ALA A 51 6.02 14.67 16.39
N ASP A 52 4.97 14.60 15.58
CA ASP A 52 4.61 13.41 14.83
C ASP A 52 5.80 13.07 13.92
N PRO A 53 6.49 11.94 14.09
CA PRO A 53 7.61 11.57 13.24
C PRO A 53 7.17 11.39 11.77
N SER A 54 5.87 11.30 11.50
CA SER A 54 5.27 11.33 10.16
C SER A 54 5.42 12.69 9.45
N ALA A 55 5.58 13.80 10.19
CA ALA A 55 5.62 15.15 9.63
C ALA A 55 6.90 15.48 8.84
N ARG A 56 7.88 14.57 8.76
CA ARG A 56 9.16 14.80 8.06
C ARG A 56 9.14 14.53 6.55
N LEU A 57 8.03 14.04 5.99
CA LEU A 57 7.97 13.59 4.60
C LEU A 57 7.12 14.44 3.66
N ALA A 58 6.52 15.55 4.13
CA ALA A 58 5.82 16.45 3.21
C ALA A 58 6.86 17.21 2.38
N PRO A 59 6.94 16.99 1.05
CA PRO A 59 7.75 17.85 0.18
C PRO A 59 7.25 19.30 0.32
N PRO A 60 8.10 20.30 0.07
CA PRO A 60 7.62 21.68 0.00
C PRO A 60 6.41 21.75 -0.94
N ALA A 61 5.35 22.44 -0.51
CA ALA A 61 4.01 22.41 -1.12
C ALA A 61 3.93 22.83 -2.61
N ASN A 62 5.06 23.18 -3.23
CA ASN A 62 5.19 23.62 -4.61
C ASN A 62 6.10 22.72 -5.47
N GLU A 63 6.68 21.64 -4.94
CA GLU A 63 7.47 20.70 -5.74
C GLU A 63 6.67 19.44 -6.07
N ARG A 64 6.57 19.14 -7.35
CA ARG A 64 5.92 17.92 -7.84
C ARG A 64 6.81 16.72 -7.46
N PRO A 65 6.25 15.63 -6.88
CA PRO A 65 7.06 14.50 -6.44
C PRO A 65 7.60 13.72 -7.64
N ASN A 66 8.78 13.11 -7.47
CA ASN A 66 9.28 12.09 -8.39
C ASN A 66 8.47 10.80 -8.22
N VAL A 67 8.20 10.10 -9.31
CA VAL A 67 7.53 8.79 -9.31
C VAL A 67 8.51 7.74 -9.77
N LEU A 68 8.87 6.81 -8.90
CA LEU A 68 9.72 5.66 -9.21
C LEU A 68 8.89 4.38 -9.11
N LEU A 69 8.82 3.64 -10.22
CA LEU A 69 8.14 2.36 -10.31
C LEU A 69 9.17 1.26 -10.56
N ILE A 70 9.33 0.35 -9.59
CA ILE A 70 10.18 -0.83 -9.71
C ILE A 70 9.26 -2.04 -9.90
N LEU A 71 9.32 -2.68 -11.07
CA LEU A 71 8.54 -3.87 -11.38
C LEU A 71 9.48 -5.06 -11.55
N VAL A 72 9.35 -6.06 -10.67
CA VAL A 72 10.16 -7.28 -10.69
C VAL A 72 9.41 -8.37 -11.46
N ASP A 73 10.12 -9.11 -12.33
CA ASP A 73 9.55 -10.17 -13.16
C ASP A 73 9.63 -11.51 -12.41
N ASP A 74 8.49 -12.18 -12.26
CA ASP A 74 8.34 -13.52 -11.64
C ASP A 74 8.88 -13.65 -10.19
N LEU A 75 8.88 -12.56 -9.42
CA LEU A 75 9.19 -12.59 -7.99
C LEU A 75 8.04 -13.22 -7.19
N GLY A 76 8.35 -14.23 -6.38
CA GLY A 76 7.42 -14.91 -5.50
C GLY A 76 6.97 -14.06 -4.31
N TRP A 77 5.79 -14.35 -3.78
CA TRP A 77 5.18 -13.65 -2.64
C TRP A 77 6.11 -13.58 -1.41
N SER A 78 6.79 -14.68 -1.10
CA SER A 78 7.65 -14.83 0.08
C SER A 78 9.13 -14.82 -0.26
N ASP A 79 9.55 -14.26 -1.41
CA ASP A 79 10.97 -14.23 -1.79
C ASP A 79 11.74 -13.16 -1.01
N LEU A 80 11.08 -12.04 -0.68
CA LEU A 80 11.69 -10.94 0.08
C LEU A 80 11.70 -11.24 1.58
N GLY A 81 12.77 -10.86 2.27
CA GLY A 81 12.88 -10.97 3.73
C GLY A 81 11.72 -10.29 4.46
N ALA A 82 11.29 -9.10 4.00
CA ALA A 82 10.16 -8.37 4.55
C ALA A 82 8.79 -9.06 4.42
N PHE A 83 8.72 -10.12 3.60
CA PHE A 83 7.55 -10.99 3.39
C PHE A 83 7.80 -12.44 3.86
N GLY A 84 8.89 -12.69 4.59
CA GLY A 84 9.20 -13.99 5.23
C GLY A 84 10.19 -14.86 4.48
N GLY A 85 10.85 -14.36 3.43
CA GLY A 85 11.84 -15.10 2.64
C GLY A 85 13.22 -15.18 3.27
N GLU A 86 14.02 -16.14 2.79
CA GLU A 86 15.41 -16.35 3.19
C GLU A 86 16.44 -15.65 2.29
N ILE A 87 16.02 -15.14 1.13
CA ILE A 87 16.91 -14.43 0.21
C ILE A 87 17.33 -13.10 0.84
N SER A 88 18.63 -12.79 0.78
CA SER A 88 19.17 -11.54 1.30
C SER A 88 18.75 -10.36 0.42
N THR A 89 17.70 -9.63 0.84
CA THR A 89 17.13 -8.49 0.11
C THR A 89 17.18 -7.16 0.89
N PRO A 90 18.33 -6.76 1.47
CA PRO A 90 18.40 -5.70 2.48
C PRO A 90 17.85 -4.35 2.02
N ASN A 91 18.08 -3.95 0.76
CA ASN A 91 17.59 -2.67 0.23
C ASN A 91 16.06 -2.67 0.03
N LEU A 92 15.48 -3.78 -0.42
CA LEU A 92 14.03 -3.90 -0.58
C LEU A 92 13.34 -4.05 0.77
N ASP A 93 13.99 -4.74 1.71
CA ASP A 93 13.49 -4.89 3.08
C ASP A 93 13.45 -3.54 3.79
N GLU A 94 14.49 -2.71 3.66
CA GLU A 94 14.51 -1.36 4.21
C GLU A 94 13.34 -0.51 3.67
N LEU A 95 13.11 -0.53 2.36
CA LEU A 95 11.97 0.18 1.74
C LEU A 95 10.62 -0.35 2.26
N ALA A 96 10.48 -1.68 2.37
CA ALA A 96 9.25 -2.32 2.81
C ALA A 96 8.94 -2.06 4.30
N PHE A 97 9.96 -2.01 5.17
CA PHE A 97 9.79 -1.73 6.60
C PHE A 97 9.61 -0.23 6.89
N ALA A 98 10.21 0.66 6.10
CA ALA A 98 10.02 2.10 6.23
C ALA A 98 8.72 2.60 5.58
N GLY A 99 8.19 1.86 4.61
CA GLY A 99 6.99 2.21 3.84
C GLY A 99 5.73 1.44 4.22
N LEU A 100 4.86 1.26 3.23
CA LEU A 100 3.62 0.49 3.35
C LEU A 100 3.77 -0.84 2.59
N ARG A 101 3.43 -1.95 3.25
CA ARG A 101 3.35 -3.29 2.63
C ARG A 101 1.91 -3.64 2.32
N LEU A 102 1.67 -4.19 1.14
CA LEU A 102 0.36 -4.62 0.68
C LEU A 102 0.29 -6.15 0.68
N THR A 103 -0.68 -6.73 1.39
CA THR A 103 -0.90 -8.19 1.47
C THR A 103 -2.02 -8.73 0.60
N ASP A 104 -2.72 -7.83 -0.09
CA ASP A 104 -3.82 -8.14 -1.00
C ASP A 104 -3.68 -7.28 -2.28
N PHE A 105 -2.47 -7.28 -2.84
CA PHE A 105 -2.17 -6.63 -4.12
C PHE A 105 -2.19 -7.69 -5.23
N ASN A 106 -2.97 -7.44 -6.28
CA ASN A 106 -3.25 -8.42 -7.31
C ASN A 106 -2.78 -7.95 -8.68
N THR A 107 -2.34 -8.90 -9.50
CA THR A 107 -1.90 -8.69 -10.89
C THR A 107 -2.59 -9.71 -11.81
N ALA A 108 -2.45 -9.55 -13.12
CA ALA A 108 -2.84 -10.60 -14.06
C ALA A 108 -1.86 -11.79 -13.96
N PRO A 109 -2.25 -13.00 -14.37
CA PRO A 109 -1.43 -14.20 -14.17
C PRO A 109 -0.15 -14.24 -15.02
N THR A 110 0.05 -13.28 -15.93
CA THR A 110 1.21 -13.22 -16.82
C THR A 110 1.74 -11.80 -17.00
N CYS A 111 3.01 -11.70 -17.41
CA CYS A 111 3.75 -10.45 -17.35
C CYS A 111 3.26 -9.36 -18.33
N SER A 112 2.94 -9.67 -19.59
CA SER A 112 2.50 -8.64 -20.55
C SER A 112 1.10 -8.07 -20.24
N PRO A 113 0.07 -8.88 -19.90
CA PRO A 113 -1.20 -8.37 -19.38
C PRO A 113 -1.04 -7.46 -18.15
N THR A 114 -0.24 -7.87 -17.16
CA THR A 114 0.01 -7.05 -15.96
C THR A 114 0.66 -5.71 -16.29
N ARG A 115 1.65 -5.69 -17.19
CA ARG A 115 2.31 -4.44 -17.61
C ARG A 115 1.34 -3.52 -18.37
N ALA A 116 0.44 -4.09 -19.17
CA ALA A 116 -0.57 -3.31 -19.89
C ALA A 116 -1.54 -2.62 -18.92
N MET A 117 -2.01 -3.37 -17.92
CA MET A 117 -2.88 -2.84 -16.87
C MET A 117 -2.16 -1.78 -16.02
N LEU A 118 -0.92 -2.05 -15.61
CA LEU A 118 -0.12 -1.14 -14.79
C LEU A 118 0.10 0.22 -15.48
N LEU A 119 0.42 0.21 -16.78
CA LEU A 119 0.71 1.45 -17.51
C LEU A 119 -0.53 2.17 -18.01
N SER A 120 -1.67 1.50 -18.17
CA SER A 120 -2.91 2.14 -18.67
C SER A 120 -3.94 2.42 -17.59
N GLY A 121 -3.90 1.71 -16.45
CA GLY A 121 -4.98 1.69 -15.47
C GLY A 121 -6.24 0.96 -15.95
N VAL A 122 -6.15 0.22 -17.07
CA VAL A 122 -7.28 -0.41 -17.76
C VAL A 122 -7.05 -1.91 -17.88
N ASP A 123 -8.13 -2.70 -17.79
CA ASP A 123 -8.12 -4.16 -17.97
C ASP A 123 -7.38 -4.60 -19.25
N ASN A 124 -6.67 -5.73 -19.17
CA ASN A 124 -5.81 -6.21 -20.24
C ASN A 124 -6.59 -6.56 -21.54
N HIS A 125 -7.85 -6.99 -21.42
CA HIS A 125 -8.71 -7.26 -22.57
C HIS A 125 -9.17 -6.00 -23.30
N LEU A 126 -9.03 -4.82 -22.69
CA LEU A 126 -9.33 -3.53 -23.33
C LEU A 126 -8.06 -2.84 -23.85
N SER A 127 -6.91 -3.07 -23.21
CA SER A 127 -5.61 -2.46 -23.54
C SER A 127 -4.79 -3.21 -24.58
N GLY A 128 -5.26 -4.37 -25.06
CA GLY A 128 -4.72 -5.06 -26.24
C GLY A 128 -3.87 -6.30 -25.96
N LEU A 129 -3.78 -6.66 -24.68
CA LEU A 129 -3.09 -7.85 -24.19
C LEU A 129 -4.04 -8.73 -23.38
N GLY A 130 -5.18 -9.08 -23.98
CA GLY A 130 -6.10 -10.09 -23.45
C GLY A 130 -5.45 -11.46 -23.22
N ASN A 131 -4.32 -11.71 -23.87
CA ASN A 131 -3.37 -12.79 -23.60
C ASN A 131 -1.95 -12.31 -23.98
N MET A 132 -0.91 -13.05 -23.61
CA MET A 132 0.44 -12.80 -24.13
C MET A 132 0.47 -12.99 -25.65
N ALA A 133 1.23 -12.16 -26.36
CA ALA A 133 1.29 -12.18 -27.82
C ALA A 133 1.76 -13.53 -28.36
N GLU A 134 2.68 -14.16 -27.63
CA GLU A 134 3.30 -15.45 -27.91
C GLU A 134 2.34 -16.64 -27.70
N GLU A 135 1.27 -16.43 -26.91
CA GLU A 135 0.33 -17.47 -26.47
C GLU A 135 -1.07 -17.31 -27.07
N LEU A 136 -1.23 -16.46 -28.09
CA LEU A 136 -2.53 -16.19 -28.72
C LEU A 136 -3.12 -17.44 -29.39
N GLY A 137 -4.28 -17.87 -28.89
CA GLY A 137 -5.05 -18.97 -29.45
C GLY A 137 -5.77 -18.60 -30.77
N PRO A 138 -6.18 -19.58 -31.60
CA PRO A 138 -6.87 -19.32 -32.87
C PRO A 138 -8.16 -18.50 -32.73
N ASN A 139 -8.88 -18.64 -31.62
CA ASN A 139 -10.10 -17.88 -31.32
C ASN A 139 -9.85 -16.43 -30.88
N GLN A 140 -8.61 -16.09 -30.52
CA GLN A 140 -8.19 -14.78 -30.03
C GLN A 140 -7.59 -13.90 -31.14
N LYS A 141 -6.92 -14.51 -32.12
CA LYS A 141 -6.24 -13.78 -33.21
C LYS A 141 -7.22 -12.88 -33.97
N GLY A 142 -6.83 -11.61 -34.14
CA GLY A 142 -7.62 -10.60 -34.84
C GLY A 142 -8.84 -10.07 -34.07
N LYS A 143 -9.04 -10.49 -32.82
CA LYS A 143 -10.10 -9.93 -31.97
C LYS A 143 -9.67 -8.62 -31.33
N PRO A 144 -10.57 -7.63 -31.20
CA PRO A 144 -10.28 -6.44 -30.41
C PRO A 144 -9.89 -6.84 -28.98
N GLY A 145 -8.76 -6.34 -28.50
CA GLY A 145 -8.24 -6.62 -27.16
C GLY A 145 -7.16 -7.69 -27.13
N TYR A 146 -6.90 -8.33 -28.26
CA TYR A 146 -5.94 -9.42 -28.44
C TYR A 146 -4.97 -9.11 -29.57
N GLU A 147 -4.65 -7.82 -29.75
CA GLU A 147 -3.71 -7.32 -30.75
C GLU A 147 -2.29 -7.85 -30.52
N GLY A 148 -1.91 -8.18 -29.28
CA GLY A 148 -0.58 -8.67 -28.93
C GLY A 148 0.40 -7.54 -28.59
N PHE A 149 -0.10 -6.34 -28.36
CA PHE A 149 0.67 -5.16 -27.95
C PHE A 149 -0.24 -4.14 -27.25
N LEU A 150 0.33 -3.14 -26.57
CA LEU A 150 -0.46 -2.07 -25.96
C LEU A 150 -1.10 -1.21 -27.05
N ASN A 151 -2.40 -1.36 -27.24
CA ASN A 151 -3.14 -0.75 -28.35
C ASN A 151 -3.33 0.77 -28.17
N ASP A 152 -3.85 1.42 -29.21
CA ASP A 152 -4.07 2.88 -29.22
C ASP A 152 -5.44 3.29 -28.64
N ARG A 153 -6.17 2.37 -28.01
CA ARG A 153 -7.46 2.66 -27.32
C ARG A 153 -7.24 3.11 -25.87
N VAL A 154 -6.01 3.02 -25.37
CA VAL A 154 -5.62 3.43 -24.03
C VAL A 154 -4.45 4.41 -24.08
N VAL A 155 -4.38 5.32 -23.10
CA VAL A 155 -3.26 6.23 -22.92
C VAL A 155 -2.41 5.73 -21.76
N SER A 156 -1.09 5.67 -21.94
CA SER A 156 -0.19 5.27 -20.87
C SER A 156 -0.02 6.39 -19.83
N VAL A 157 0.20 6.01 -18.57
CA VAL A 157 0.57 6.92 -17.49
C VAL A 157 1.85 7.69 -17.81
N ALA A 158 2.80 7.07 -18.52
CA ALA A 158 4.01 7.73 -18.98
C ALA A 158 3.69 8.87 -19.97
N ARG A 159 2.75 8.67 -20.89
CA ARG A 159 2.31 9.74 -21.80
C ARG A 159 1.66 10.89 -21.02
N LEU A 160 0.76 10.58 -20.08
CA LEU A 160 0.11 11.59 -19.24
C LEU A 160 1.12 12.41 -18.43
N LEU A 161 2.09 11.75 -17.80
CA LEU A 161 3.15 12.41 -17.03
C LEU A 161 4.05 13.26 -17.93
N SER A 162 4.44 12.74 -19.09
CA SER A 162 5.26 13.45 -20.09
C SER A 162 4.57 14.74 -20.57
N ASP A 163 3.27 14.66 -20.88
CA ASP A 163 2.44 15.81 -21.28
C ASP A 163 2.26 16.82 -20.14
N ALA A 164 2.27 16.35 -18.89
CA ALA A 164 2.27 17.19 -17.69
C ALA A 164 3.63 17.84 -17.40
N GLY A 165 4.68 17.54 -18.17
CA GLY A 165 6.02 18.14 -18.02
C GLY A 165 7.01 17.31 -17.20
N TYR A 166 6.69 16.07 -16.87
CA TYR A 166 7.67 15.15 -16.28
C TYR A 166 8.69 14.69 -17.32
N ARG A 167 9.91 14.43 -16.84
CA ARG A 167 10.86 13.60 -17.58
C ARG A 167 10.52 12.13 -17.33
N THR A 168 10.29 11.38 -18.39
CA THR A 168 9.87 9.98 -18.34
C THR A 168 10.97 9.09 -18.86
N MET A 169 11.42 8.15 -18.03
CA MET A 169 12.55 7.27 -18.34
C MET A 169 12.15 5.82 -18.06
N MET A 170 12.65 4.89 -18.87
CA MET A 170 12.44 3.46 -18.66
C MET A 170 13.73 2.68 -18.87
N ALA A 171 14.06 1.81 -17.93
CA ALA A 171 15.10 0.81 -18.08
C ALA A 171 14.54 -0.59 -17.73
N GLY A 172 14.78 -1.57 -18.60
CA GLY A 172 14.36 -2.96 -18.38
C GLY A 172 13.38 -3.50 -19.42
N LYS A 173 12.53 -4.45 -19.02
CA LYS A 173 11.66 -5.20 -19.94
C LYS A 173 10.40 -4.44 -20.32
N TRP A 174 10.15 -4.30 -21.63
CA TRP A 174 8.95 -3.67 -22.18
C TRP A 174 7.78 -4.65 -22.24
N HIS A 175 7.86 -5.64 -23.13
CA HIS A 175 6.87 -6.72 -23.29
C HIS A 175 5.44 -6.24 -23.63
N LEU A 176 5.31 -5.08 -24.28
CA LEU A 176 4.04 -4.50 -24.73
C LEU A 176 4.01 -4.24 -26.24
N GLY A 177 4.88 -4.93 -26.98
CA GLY A 177 5.10 -4.78 -28.41
C GLY A 177 6.56 -5.03 -28.79
N HIS A 178 6.77 -5.65 -29.95
CA HIS A 178 8.11 -6.10 -30.40
C HIS A 178 8.72 -5.24 -31.51
N SER A 179 7.93 -4.39 -32.17
CA SER A 179 8.43 -3.49 -33.20
C SER A 179 8.91 -2.16 -32.59
N VAL A 180 9.75 -1.43 -33.32
CA VAL A 180 10.26 -0.12 -32.89
C VAL A 180 9.11 0.87 -32.66
N GLU A 181 8.10 0.83 -33.52
CA GLU A 181 6.91 1.68 -33.47
C GLU A 181 6.02 1.39 -32.25
N LEU A 182 6.13 0.18 -31.69
CA LEU A 182 5.40 -0.26 -30.50
C LEU A 182 6.26 -0.22 -29.24
N GLY A 183 7.47 0.35 -29.31
CA GLY A 183 8.37 0.51 -28.19
C GLY A 183 7.90 1.56 -27.17
N PRO A 184 8.56 1.65 -25.99
CA PRO A 184 8.17 2.56 -24.92
C PRO A 184 8.18 4.04 -25.32
N GLU A 185 9.03 4.41 -26.30
CA GLU A 185 9.11 5.78 -26.83
C GLU A 185 7.79 6.25 -27.43
N SER A 186 7.12 5.37 -28.19
CA SER A 186 5.80 5.61 -28.75
C SER A 186 4.71 5.77 -27.67
N ARG A 187 4.99 5.31 -26.44
CA ARG A 187 4.08 5.31 -25.29
C ARG A 187 4.53 6.30 -24.21
N GLY A 188 5.29 7.33 -24.58
CA GLY A 188 5.51 8.50 -23.73
C GLY A 188 6.75 8.46 -22.84
N PHE A 189 7.62 7.44 -22.97
CA PHE A 189 8.95 7.47 -22.36
C PHE A 189 9.93 8.22 -23.27
N LYS A 190 10.67 9.20 -22.73
CA LYS A 190 11.62 10.02 -23.52
C LYS A 190 13.03 9.45 -23.53
N ASP A 191 13.45 8.80 -22.45
CA ASP A 191 14.74 8.15 -22.33
C ASP A 191 14.53 6.65 -22.08
N THR A 192 15.01 5.78 -22.96
CA THR A 192 14.77 4.33 -22.85
C THR A 192 16.06 3.50 -22.96
N PHE A 193 16.16 2.46 -22.13
CA PHE A 193 17.15 1.38 -22.25
C PHE A 193 16.42 0.05 -22.01
N VAL A 194 15.87 -0.53 -23.09
CA VAL A 194 14.85 -1.57 -22.97
C VAL A 194 15.17 -2.89 -23.65
N LEU A 195 14.62 -3.95 -23.07
CA LEU A 195 14.56 -5.29 -23.63
C LEU A 195 13.15 -5.48 -24.22
N PRO A 196 13.01 -5.80 -25.53
CA PRO A 196 11.69 -5.85 -26.17
C PRO A 196 10.82 -7.04 -25.72
N GLY A 197 11.41 -8.16 -25.27
CA GLY A 197 10.70 -9.42 -24.99
C GLY A 197 11.05 -10.13 -23.67
N GLY A 198 10.53 -11.34 -23.49
CA GLY A 198 10.80 -12.20 -22.33
C GLY A 198 12.08 -13.01 -22.45
N GLY A 199 12.88 -13.03 -21.38
CA GLY A 199 13.90 -14.07 -21.14
C GLY A 199 15.35 -13.73 -21.48
N ASN A 200 15.66 -12.65 -22.21
CA ASN A 200 17.05 -12.40 -22.64
C ASN A 200 17.58 -11.02 -22.23
N HIS A 201 18.80 -11.01 -21.66
CA HIS A 201 19.57 -9.82 -21.30
C HIS A 201 20.08 -9.03 -22.53
N PHE A 202 20.01 -9.63 -23.72
CA PHE A 202 20.30 -9.02 -25.02
C PHE A 202 19.25 -9.47 -26.06
N ASN A 203 18.92 -8.61 -27.02
CA ASN A 203 17.93 -8.88 -28.08
C ASN A 203 18.45 -9.84 -29.19
N ASP A 204 19.44 -10.67 -28.90
CA ASP A 204 20.08 -11.53 -29.90
C ASP A 204 19.68 -13.01 -29.79
N ASN A 205 18.89 -13.41 -28.79
CA ASN A 205 18.52 -14.80 -28.51
C ASN A 205 19.73 -15.77 -28.46
N ARG A 206 20.95 -15.28 -28.19
CA ARG A 206 22.14 -16.12 -28.14
C ARG A 206 22.46 -16.53 -26.71
N ALA A 207 22.54 -17.84 -26.48
CA ALA A 207 23.15 -18.38 -25.27
C ALA A 207 24.66 -18.08 -25.29
N ILE A 208 25.16 -17.54 -24.19
CA ILE A 208 26.56 -17.17 -23.99
C ILE A 208 27.43 -18.44 -24.05
N TYR A 209 28.09 -18.67 -25.19
CA TYR A 209 29.36 -19.39 -25.23
C TYR A 209 30.45 -18.40 -25.64
N ILE A 210 31.37 -18.17 -24.72
CA ILE A 210 32.52 -17.27 -24.85
C ILE A 210 33.55 -17.89 -25.81
N GLY A 211 34.10 -17.09 -26.73
CA GLY A 211 35.42 -17.35 -27.29
C GLY A 211 35.67 -16.79 -28.69
N GLY A 212 36.63 -15.86 -28.79
CA GLY A 212 37.36 -15.52 -30.01
C GLY A 212 37.13 -14.13 -30.55
#